data_AF-A0A433E8K0-F1
#
_entry.id   AF-A0A433E8K0-F1
#
_cell.length_a   1.000
_cell.length_b   1.000
_cell.length_c   1.000
_cell.angle_alpha   90.00
_cell.angle_beta   90.00
_cell.angle_gamma   90.00
#
_symmetry.space_group_name_H-M   'P 1'
#
loop_
_entity.id
_entity.type
_entity.pdbx_description
1 polymer ?
#
loop_
_entity_poly.entity_id
_entity_poly.type
_entity_poly.pdbx_seq_one_letter_code
_entity_poly.pdbx_strand_id
1 'polypeptide(L)'
;MVLVNSKQAAHAAASSVAALQAKNPMDSVDSQVKSVVAASEGLVWNEATAEAFETIREVITYELAKYDLCEYAEDVYQDTYLAAFHTPSRVGPSQGELGAWFRGIARYVARMCVRRVLRNDALVLSLDAEQDLDVEQQDLDVEQYQQLEHILRALSLAVGHHVAFERALVLAFRHDGDTGAAAEFLGIPRRTVQWSQQMVRKFGVVIARALTVRAAREEYGKAHEPVTVGELLWCLPQEVDAAGYVQLLGQVGSVKKVSKADVMAVTGLSRPEAGRYVSEVVRMLSIARSVVETGTLAIAEKEA
;
A
#
# COMPACT_ATOMS: atom_id res chain seq x y z
N MET A 1 50.01 19.28 -22.93
CA MET A 1 50.44 20.35 -23.86
C MET A 1 50.14 19.80 -25.25
N VAL A 2 49.01 20.10 -25.90
CA VAL A 2 48.49 21.40 -26.36
C VAL A 2 46.94 21.30 -26.43
N LEU A 3 46.27 22.36 -25.96
CA LEU A 3 44.84 22.62 -26.22
C LEU A 3 44.65 23.11 -27.66
N VAL A 4 43.58 22.68 -28.32
CA VAL A 4 42.86 23.53 -29.28
C VAL A 4 41.37 23.49 -28.93
N ASN A 5 40.78 24.66 -28.94
CA ASN A 5 39.51 25.03 -28.35
C ASN A 5 38.53 25.44 -29.47
N SER A 6 37.23 25.30 -29.18
CA SER A 6 36.12 26.14 -29.65
C SER A 6 35.47 25.95 -31.05
N LYS A 7 34.23 25.44 -30.98
CA LYS A 7 32.95 26.01 -31.50
C LYS A 7 32.86 26.52 -32.95
N GLN A 8 32.04 25.81 -33.74
CA GLN A 8 31.01 26.35 -34.65
C GLN A 8 29.82 25.37 -34.63
N ALA A 9 28.69 25.77 -34.04
CA ALA A 9 27.44 26.16 -34.72
C ALA A 9 26.72 24.94 -35.35
N ALA A 10 25.75 24.31 -34.67
CA ALA A 10 24.32 24.67 -34.66
C ALA A 10 23.70 24.70 -36.07
N HIS A 11 22.91 23.67 -36.42
CA HIS A 11 21.67 23.70 -37.22
C HIS A 11 21.37 22.32 -37.83
N ALA A 12 20.39 21.59 -37.28
CA ALA A 12 19.57 20.60 -38.02
C ALA A 12 18.42 20.09 -37.13
N ALA A 13 17.49 20.97 -36.80
CA ALA A 13 16.13 20.63 -36.38
C ALA A 13 15.18 21.52 -37.18
N ALA A 14 14.04 20.95 -37.60
CA ALA A 14 12.98 21.50 -38.43
C ALA A 14 13.14 21.32 -39.95
N SER A 15 12.39 20.35 -40.51
CA SER A 15 11.41 20.61 -41.59
C SER A 15 10.91 19.27 -42.17
N SER A 16 9.66 18.90 -41.89
CA SER A 16 8.71 18.45 -42.92
C SER A 16 7.36 18.10 -42.26
N VAL A 17 6.57 19.15 -42.02
CA VAL A 17 5.10 19.07 -42.00
C VAL A 17 4.66 19.95 -43.16
N ALA A 18 4.07 19.33 -44.20
CA ALA A 18 3.07 19.90 -45.12
C ALA A 18 3.17 19.23 -46.50
N ALA A 19 2.28 18.29 -46.78
CA ALA A 19 1.53 18.18 -48.04
C ALA A 19 0.88 16.80 -48.10
N LEU A 20 -0.43 16.75 -47.83
CA LEU A 20 -1.43 15.99 -48.59
C LEU A 20 -2.76 16.03 -47.82
N GLN A 21 -3.43 17.18 -47.90
CA GLN A 21 -4.89 17.25 -47.83
C GLN A 21 -5.37 17.60 -49.24
N ALA A 22 -6.26 16.76 -49.80
CA ALA A 22 -7.51 17.17 -50.45
C ALA A 22 -8.04 16.08 -51.41
N LYS A 23 -8.87 15.18 -50.89
CA LYS A 23 -10.16 14.83 -51.52
C LYS A 23 -11.02 13.97 -50.57
N ASN A 24 -11.96 14.64 -49.92
CA ASN A 24 -13.29 14.15 -49.52
C ASN A 24 -14.31 14.95 -50.37
N PRO A 25 -15.60 14.57 -50.56
CA PRO A 25 -16.51 13.98 -49.54
C PRO A 25 -17.54 12.94 -50.08
N MET A 26 -18.15 12.12 -49.23
CA MET A 26 -19.58 12.07 -48.78
C MET A 26 -19.87 10.54 -48.71
N ASP A 27 -20.41 9.89 -47.66
CA ASP A 27 -21.54 10.18 -46.79
C ASP A 27 -21.48 9.33 -45.49
N SER A 28 -22.31 9.72 -44.51
CA SER A 28 -22.85 8.96 -43.36
C SER A 28 -21.89 8.76 -42.16
N VAL A 29 -21.85 9.68 -41.20
CA VAL A 29 -22.78 9.79 -40.04
C VAL A 29 -23.04 8.44 -39.39
N ASP A 30 -22.22 8.07 -38.40
CA ASP A 30 -22.74 7.94 -37.03
C ASP A 30 -21.66 8.02 -35.96
N SER A 31 -22.10 8.57 -34.84
CA SER A 31 -21.40 8.94 -33.61
C SER A 31 -20.57 7.81 -32.98
N GLN A 32 -19.33 8.10 -32.59
CA GLN A 32 -18.78 7.52 -31.35
C GLN A 32 -17.69 8.39 -30.74
N VAL A 33 -18.06 8.97 -29.60
CA VAL A 33 -17.20 9.60 -28.61
C VAL A 33 -16.07 8.62 -28.24
N LYS A 34 -14.82 8.97 -28.59
CA LYS A 34 -13.63 8.32 -28.06
C LYS A 34 -13.50 8.68 -26.57
N SER A 35 -14.08 7.85 -25.73
CA SER A 35 -13.76 7.77 -24.31
C SER A 35 -12.35 7.19 -24.16
N VAL A 36 -11.45 7.98 -23.59
CA VAL A 36 -10.11 7.57 -23.17
C VAL A 36 -10.25 6.83 -21.85
N VAL A 37 -10.27 5.49 -21.91
CA VAL A 37 -9.93 4.61 -20.78
C VAL A 37 -8.90 3.63 -21.32
N ALA A 38 -7.68 3.69 -20.80
CA ALA A 38 -6.67 2.68 -21.08
C ALA A 38 -7.21 1.34 -20.55
N ALA A 39 -7.59 0.44 -21.46
CA ALA A 39 -7.96 -0.91 -21.12
C ALA A 39 -6.74 -1.58 -20.47
N SER A 40 -6.86 -1.96 -19.19
CA SER A 40 -6.04 -3.02 -18.64
C SER A 40 -6.34 -4.27 -19.48
N GLU A 41 -5.45 -4.66 -20.37
CA GLU A 41 -5.55 -5.92 -21.11
C GLU A 41 -5.49 -7.07 -20.09
N GLY A 42 -6.66 -7.49 -19.60
CA GLY A 42 -6.84 -8.69 -18.78
C GLY A 42 -6.85 -9.95 -19.65
N LEU A 43 -6.94 -11.11 -19.02
CA LEU A 43 -7.06 -12.39 -19.74
C LEU A 43 -8.33 -12.38 -20.62
N VAL A 44 -8.17 -12.65 -21.92
CA VAL A 44 -9.30 -12.73 -22.86
C VAL A 44 -10.06 -14.04 -22.61
N TRP A 45 -11.33 -13.92 -22.22
CA TRP A 45 -12.22 -15.05 -21.99
C TRP A 45 -12.82 -15.52 -23.32
N ASN A 46 -12.18 -16.51 -23.95
CA ASN A 46 -12.64 -17.17 -25.18
C ASN A 46 -12.98 -18.64 -24.92
N GLU A 47 -13.44 -19.35 -25.94
CA GLU A 47 -13.84 -20.76 -25.84
C GLU A 47 -12.73 -21.64 -25.24
N ALA A 48 -11.48 -21.45 -25.68
CA ALA A 48 -10.34 -22.22 -25.16
C ALA A 48 -10.02 -21.90 -23.69
N THR A 49 -10.23 -20.66 -23.26
CA THR A 49 -10.09 -20.25 -21.85
C THR A 49 -11.20 -20.87 -21.00
N ALA A 50 -12.44 -20.89 -21.48
CA ALA A 50 -13.58 -21.50 -20.80
C ALA A 50 -13.42 -23.03 -20.68
N GLU A 51 -13.02 -23.71 -21.75
CA GLU A 51 -12.76 -25.15 -21.74
C GLU A 51 -11.63 -25.52 -20.77
N ALA A 52 -10.54 -24.74 -20.75
CA ALA A 52 -9.45 -24.94 -19.79
C ALA A 52 -9.89 -24.67 -18.34
N PHE A 53 -10.80 -23.72 -18.12
CA PHE A 53 -11.31 -23.36 -16.81
C PHE A 53 -12.19 -24.46 -16.22
N GLU A 54 -13.06 -25.12 -16.99
CA GLU A 54 -13.91 -26.21 -16.49
C GLU A 54 -13.09 -27.37 -15.89
N THR A 55 -11.85 -27.58 -16.36
CA THR A 55 -10.96 -28.63 -15.83
C THR A 55 -10.53 -28.44 -14.37
N ILE A 56 -10.79 -27.28 -13.76
CA ILE A 56 -10.43 -27.04 -12.36
C ILE A 56 -11.41 -27.67 -11.37
N ARG A 57 -12.63 -28.01 -11.79
CA ARG A 57 -13.65 -28.56 -10.89
C ARG A 57 -13.13 -29.81 -10.17
N GLU A 58 -12.49 -30.71 -10.91
CA GLU A 58 -11.88 -31.92 -10.35
C GLU A 58 -10.76 -31.60 -9.34
N VAL A 59 -9.97 -30.55 -9.59
CA VAL A 59 -8.90 -30.11 -8.68
C VAL A 59 -9.46 -29.54 -7.40
N ILE A 60 -10.52 -28.73 -7.48
CA ILE A 60 -11.20 -28.15 -6.33
C ILE A 60 -11.81 -29.25 -5.48
N THR A 61 -12.59 -30.15 -6.09
CA THR A 61 -13.20 -31.29 -5.40
C THR A 61 -12.14 -32.16 -4.75
N TYR A 62 -11.03 -32.47 -5.43
CA TYR A 62 -9.94 -33.28 -4.87
C TYR A 62 -9.26 -32.61 -3.66
N GLU A 63 -9.04 -31.30 -3.68
CA GLU A 63 -8.41 -30.59 -2.56
C GLU A 63 -9.36 -30.42 -1.36
N LEU A 64 -10.66 -30.23 -1.59
CA LEU A 64 -11.68 -30.10 -0.54
C LEU A 64 -12.08 -31.43 0.10
N ALA A 65 -12.16 -32.51 -0.71
CA ALA A 65 -12.56 -33.84 -0.23
C ALA A 65 -11.62 -34.41 0.85
N LYS A 66 -10.35 -33.99 0.88
CA LYS A 66 -9.38 -34.38 1.92
C LYS A 66 -9.78 -33.94 3.33
N TYR A 67 -10.67 -32.95 3.42
CA TYR A 67 -11.09 -32.32 4.66
C TYR A 67 -12.61 -32.34 4.84
N ASP A 68 -13.33 -33.10 4.01
CA ASP A 68 -14.80 -33.18 3.98
C ASP A 68 -15.51 -31.83 3.71
N LEU A 69 -14.86 -30.94 2.96
CA LEU A 69 -15.33 -29.57 2.69
C LEU A 69 -15.91 -29.40 1.28
N CYS A 70 -16.41 -30.47 0.66
CA CYS A 70 -16.89 -30.45 -0.72
C CYS A 70 -18.11 -29.52 -0.93
N GLU A 71 -18.82 -29.15 0.13
CA GLU A 71 -19.92 -28.18 0.07
C GLU A 71 -19.47 -26.78 -0.42
N TYR A 72 -18.20 -26.41 -0.20
CA TYR A 72 -17.64 -25.13 -0.65
C TYR A 72 -17.11 -25.15 -2.10
N ALA A 73 -17.31 -26.24 -2.85
CA ALA A 73 -16.69 -26.42 -4.16
C ALA A 73 -17.13 -25.36 -5.18
N GLU A 74 -18.40 -24.96 -5.17
CA GLU A 74 -18.91 -23.95 -6.11
C GLU A 74 -18.42 -22.54 -5.77
N ASP A 75 -18.35 -22.20 -4.48
CA ASP A 75 -17.79 -20.91 -4.03
C ASP A 75 -16.32 -20.79 -4.42
N VAL A 76 -15.54 -21.87 -4.21
CA VAL A 76 -14.14 -21.93 -4.62
C VAL A 76 -13.99 -21.84 -6.14
N TYR A 77 -14.93 -22.40 -6.91
CA TYR A 77 -14.95 -22.30 -8.37
C TYR A 77 -15.15 -20.84 -8.83
N GLN A 78 -16.10 -20.13 -8.23
CA GLN A 78 -16.38 -18.71 -8.52
C GLN A 78 -15.24 -17.80 -8.05
N ASP A 79 -14.68 -18.03 -6.86
CA ASP A 79 -13.52 -17.29 -6.35
C ASP A 79 -12.29 -17.49 -7.24
N THR A 80 -12.12 -18.69 -7.82
CA THR A 80 -11.05 -18.97 -8.78
C THR A 80 -11.23 -18.18 -10.06
N TYR A 81 -12.47 -18.00 -10.53
CA TYR A 81 -12.78 -17.16 -11.69
C TYR A 81 -12.40 -15.70 -11.43
N LEU A 82 -12.81 -15.15 -10.29
CA LEU A 82 -12.47 -13.78 -9.89
C LEU A 82 -10.96 -13.57 -9.76
N ALA A 83 -10.27 -14.52 -9.11
CA ALA A 83 -8.82 -14.46 -8.96
C ALA A 83 -8.09 -14.47 -10.31
N ALA A 84 -8.54 -15.30 -11.26
CA ALA A 84 -7.97 -15.34 -12.60
C ALA A 84 -8.28 -14.07 -13.41
N PHE A 85 -9.49 -13.53 -13.29
CA PHE A 85 -9.92 -12.30 -13.99
C PHE A 85 -9.13 -11.07 -13.54
N HIS A 86 -8.81 -10.98 -12.26
CA HIS A 86 -8.01 -9.89 -11.69
C HIS A 86 -6.50 -10.08 -11.85
N THR A 87 -6.04 -11.16 -12.48
CA THR A 87 -4.62 -11.38 -12.71
C THR A 87 -4.13 -10.51 -13.89
N PRO A 88 -3.12 -9.63 -13.69
CA PRO A 88 -2.58 -8.80 -14.77
C PRO A 88 -2.01 -9.66 -15.92
N SER A 89 -2.18 -9.25 -17.17
CA SER A 89 -1.68 -9.97 -18.37
C SER A 89 -0.19 -10.33 -18.33
N ARG A 90 0.64 -9.55 -17.62
CA ARG A 90 2.07 -9.83 -17.43
C ARG A 90 2.36 -11.09 -16.60
N VAL A 91 1.40 -11.55 -15.80
CA VAL A 91 1.46 -12.75 -14.94
C VAL A 91 0.53 -13.85 -15.49
N GLY A 92 -0.08 -13.60 -16.66
CA GLY A 92 -0.96 -14.54 -17.33
C GLY A 92 -0.21 -15.73 -17.95
N PRO A 93 -0.95 -16.77 -18.36
CA PRO A 93 -0.38 -17.99 -18.90
C PRO A 93 0.26 -17.76 -20.28
N SER A 94 1.37 -18.45 -20.57
CA SER A 94 1.86 -18.60 -21.95
C SER A 94 0.90 -19.48 -22.76
N GLN A 95 0.76 -19.20 -24.07
CA GLN A 95 -0.05 -20.03 -24.97
C GLN A 95 0.43 -21.50 -24.91
N GLY A 96 -0.36 -22.37 -24.29
CA GLY A 96 -0.04 -23.79 -24.05
C GLY A 96 -0.17 -24.25 -22.60
N GLU A 97 -0.15 -23.33 -21.62
CA GLU A 97 -0.15 -23.67 -20.18
C GLU A 97 -1.43 -23.24 -19.43
N LEU A 98 -2.44 -22.75 -20.15
CA LEU A 98 -3.71 -22.24 -19.63
C LEU A 98 -4.35 -23.16 -18.57
N GLY A 99 -4.51 -24.46 -18.88
CA GLY A 99 -5.10 -25.40 -17.93
C GLY A 99 -4.23 -25.63 -16.68
N ALA A 100 -2.91 -25.66 -16.82
CA ALA A 100 -2.01 -25.83 -15.67
C ALA A 100 -2.03 -24.60 -14.76
N TRP A 101 -2.10 -23.42 -15.36
CA TRP A 101 -2.23 -22.14 -14.66
C TRP A 101 -3.54 -22.04 -13.88
N PHE A 102 -4.68 -22.34 -14.51
CA PHE A 102 -5.97 -22.36 -13.82
C PHE A 102 -6.02 -23.38 -12.68
N ARG A 103 -5.48 -24.59 -12.89
CA ARG A 103 -5.38 -25.59 -11.81
C ARG A 103 -4.50 -25.12 -10.65
N GLY A 104 -3.47 -24.31 -10.93
CA GLY A 104 -2.64 -23.67 -9.92
C GLY A 104 -3.42 -22.67 -9.05
N ILE A 105 -4.19 -21.80 -9.68
CA ILE A 105 -5.06 -20.82 -8.99
C ILE A 105 -6.14 -21.56 -8.19
N ALA A 106 -6.80 -22.54 -8.79
CA ALA A 106 -7.84 -23.35 -8.15
C ALA A 106 -7.32 -24.05 -6.89
N ARG A 107 -6.13 -24.65 -6.96
CA ARG A 107 -5.46 -25.29 -5.82
C ARG A 107 -5.15 -24.28 -4.71
N TYR A 108 -4.72 -23.08 -5.07
CA TYR A 108 -4.47 -22.01 -4.11
C TYR A 108 -5.75 -21.56 -3.41
N VAL A 109 -6.82 -21.27 -4.16
CA VAL A 109 -8.12 -20.83 -3.63
C VAL A 109 -8.75 -21.93 -2.76
N ALA A 110 -8.73 -23.19 -3.20
CA ALA A 110 -9.21 -24.33 -2.40
C ALA A 110 -8.46 -24.45 -1.08
N ARG A 111 -7.13 -24.35 -1.07
CA ARG A 111 -6.31 -24.39 0.17
C ARG A 111 -6.53 -23.17 1.06
N MET A 112 -6.90 -22.02 0.52
CA MET A 112 -7.30 -20.86 1.31
C MET A 112 -8.67 -21.09 1.96
N CYS A 113 -9.63 -21.67 1.23
CA CYS A 113 -10.93 -22.06 1.76
C CYS A 113 -10.79 -23.10 2.89
N VAL A 114 -10.03 -24.17 2.68
CA VAL A 114 -9.72 -25.17 3.72
C VAL A 114 -9.11 -24.51 4.96
N ARG A 115 -8.11 -23.64 4.80
CA ARG A 115 -7.49 -22.94 5.94
C ARG A 115 -8.46 -22.03 6.68
N ARG A 116 -9.36 -21.36 5.96
CA ARG A 116 -10.40 -20.49 6.54
C ARG A 116 -11.42 -21.31 7.32
N VAL A 117 -11.94 -22.38 6.73
CA VAL A 117 -12.96 -23.24 7.34
C VAL A 117 -12.38 -24.01 8.52
N LEU A 118 -11.24 -24.68 8.38
CA LEU A 118 -10.63 -25.40 9.50
C LEU A 118 -10.20 -24.48 10.65
N ARG A 119 -9.81 -23.23 10.36
CA ARG A 119 -9.55 -22.22 11.41
C ARG A 119 -10.85 -21.84 12.11
N ASN A 120 -11.94 -21.67 11.37
CA ASN A 120 -13.26 -21.41 11.94
C ASN A 120 -13.80 -22.63 12.72
N ASP A 121 -13.62 -23.86 12.24
CA ASP A 121 -14.05 -25.07 12.92
C ASP A 121 -13.22 -25.34 14.18
N ALA A 122 -11.90 -25.09 14.13
CA ALA A 122 -11.05 -25.13 15.32
C ALA A 122 -11.45 -24.05 16.35
N LEU A 123 -11.87 -22.87 15.87
CA LEU A 123 -12.46 -21.84 16.73
C LEU A 123 -13.80 -22.33 17.32
N VAL A 124 -14.71 -22.87 16.51
CA VAL A 124 -16.02 -23.38 16.96
C VAL A 124 -15.88 -24.54 17.96
N LEU A 125 -14.97 -25.49 17.72
CA LEU A 125 -14.69 -26.59 18.66
C LEU A 125 -14.01 -26.10 19.95
N SER A 126 -13.20 -25.03 19.89
CA SER A 126 -12.68 -24.38 21.10
C SER A 126 -13.77 -23.62 21.86
N LEU A 127 -14.75 -23.03 21.17
CA LEU A 127 -15.91 -22.37 21.75
C LEU A 127 -16.85 -23.36 22.46
N ASP A 128 -17.06 -24.56 21.90
CA ASP A 128 -17.88 -25.61 22.53
C ASP A 128 -17.18 -26.28 23.73
N ALA A 129 -15.84 -26.33 23.77
CA ALA A 129 -15.08 -26.86 24.90
C ALA A 129 -14.98 -25.88 26.09
N GLU A 130 -15.24 -24.59 25.87
CA GLU A 130 -15.17 -23.51 26.87
C GLU A 130 -16.55 -23.13 27.46
N GLN A 131 -17.61 -23.93 27.22
CA GLN A 131 -18.96 -23.68 27.75
C GLN A 131 -19.10 -23.66 29.29
N ASP A 132 -18.01 -23.82 30.05
CA ASP A 132 -17.97 -23.63 31.51
C ASP A 132 -17.19 -22.37 31.96
N LEU A 133 -16.74 -21.51 31.03
CA LEU A 133 -16.18 -20.21 31.38
C LEU A 133 -16.84 -19.09 30.59
N ASP A 134 -17.36 -18.13 31.33
CA ASP A 134 -18.00 -16.89 30.89
C ASP A 134 -16.99 -16.05 30.07
N VAL A 135 -16.83 -16.38 28.79
CA VAL A 135 -15.99 -15.65 27.85
C VAL A 135 -16.89 -14.85 26.93
N GLU A 136 -16.96 -13.55 27.22
CA GLU A 136 -17.51 -12.54 26.33
C GLU A 136 -16.97 -12.78 24.90
N GLN A 137 -17.87 -13.10 23.97
CA GLN A 137 -17.60 -12.93 22.55
C GLN A 137 -17.21 -11.47 22.34
N GLN A 138 -15.92 -11.17 22.22
CA GLN A 138 -15.49 -9.90 21.63
C GLN A 138 -15.73 -9.98 20.13
N ASP A 139 -17.02 -9.97 19.76
CA ASP A 139 -17.42 -9.27 18.55
C ASP A 139 -16.79 -7.88 18.66
N LEU A 140 -15.91 -7.52 17.73
CA LEU A 140 -15.47 -6.14 17.66
C LEU A 140 -16.74 -5.31 17.51
N ASP A 141 -17.06 -4.53 18.53
CA ASP A 141 -18.22 -3.64 18.52
C ASP A 141 -18.18 -2.81 17.23
N VAL A 142 -19.34 -2.44 16.69
CA VAL A 142 -19.43 -1.62 15.47
C VAL A 142 -18.59 -0.34 15.63
N GLU A 143 -18.50 0.17 16.86
CA GLU A 143 -17.63 1.29 17.24
C GLU A 143 -16.12 0.97 17.08
N GLN A 144 -15.68 -0.23 17.47
CA GLN A 144 -14.29 -0.67 17.31
C GLN A 144 -13.90 -0.85 15.84
N TYR A 145 -14.83 -1.32 15.00
CA TYR A 145 -14.60 -1.43 13.55
C TYR A 145 -14.47 -0.05 12.89
N GLN A 146 -15.35 0.89 13.24
CA GLN A 146 -15.28 2.28 12.77
C GLN A 146 -13.99 2.97 13.23
N GLN A 147 -13.56 2.72 14.46
CA GLN A 147 -12.30 3.24 14.99
C GLN A 147 -11.10 2.67 14.24
N LEU A 148 -11.09 1.36 13.96
CA LEU A 148 -10.04 0.72 13.17
C LEU A 148 -9.98 1.30 11.74
N GLU A 149 -11.12 1.44 11.06
CA GLU A 149 -11.18 2.06 9.74
C GLU A 149 -10.63 3.48 9.75
N HIS A 150 -11.02 4.29 10.74
CA HIS A 150 -10.54 5.66 10.91
C HIS A 150 -9.02 5.70 11.07
N ILE A 151 -8.46 4.82 11.90
CA ILE A 151 -7.01 4.72 12.12
C ILE A 151 -6.28 4.29 10.84
N LEU A 152 -6.79 3.29 10.12
CA LEU A 152 -6.19 2.83 8.87
C LEU A 152 -6.23 3.89 7.78
N ARG A 153 -7.33 4.65 7.69
CA ARG A 153 -7.46 5.77 6.76
C ARG A 153 -6.47 6.89 7.10
N ALA A 154 -6.36 7.25 8.37
CA ALA A 154 -5.38 8.22 8.83
C ALA A 154 -3.94 7.75 8.51
N LEU A 155 -3.62 6.49 8.80
CA LEU A 155 -2.31 5.93 8.52
C LEU A 155 -1.98 5.92 7.02
N SER A 156 -2.95 5.57 6.16
CA SER A 156 -2.80 5.63 4.71
C SER A 156 -2.45 7.04 4.22
N LEU A 157 -3.18 8.06 4.71
CA LEU A 157 -2.92 9.48 4.40
C LEU A 157 -1.55 9.94 4.92
N ALA A 158 -1.20 9.56 6.13
CA ALA A 158 0.10 9.88 6.75
C ALA A 158 1.28 9.29 5.98
N VAL A 159 1.12 8.09 5.43
CA VAL A 159 2.11 7.43 4.57
C VAL A 159 2.17 8.11 3.20
N GLY A 160 1.02 8.46 2.60
CA GLY A 160 0.90 9.11 1.28
C GLY A 160 1.60 8.35 0.15
N HIS A 161 1.73 7.04 0.31
CA HIS A 161 2.25 6.13 -0.68
C HIS A 161 1.39 4.87 -0.68
N HIS A 162 0.25 4.95 -1.36
CA HIS A 162 -0.82 3.93 -1.34
C HIS A 162 -0.29 2.50 -1.51
N VAL A 163 0.52 2.28 -2.54
CA VAL A 163 1.11 0.96 -2.83
C VAL A 163 2.02 0.44 -1.70
N ALA A 164 2.69 1.33 -0.97
CA ALA A 164 3.51 0.93 0.18
C ALA A 164 2.61 0.55 1.37
N PHE A 165 1.55 1.31 1.58
CA PHE A 165 0.55 1.02 2.60
C PHE A 165 -0.14 -0.33 2.36
N GLU A 166 -0.66 -0.58 1.15
CA GLU A 166 -1.28 -1.86 0.79
C GLU A 166 -0.33 -3.05 0.99
N ARG A 167 0.93 -2.93 0.56
CA ARG A 167 1.92 -3.99 0.77
C ARG A 167 2.19 -4.26 2.25
N ALA A 168 2.17 -3.22 3.08
CA ALA A 168 2.31 -3.40 4.53
C ALA A 168 1.08 -4.07 5.15
N LEU A 169 -0.13 -3.79 4.64
CA LEU A 169 -1.34 -4.50 5.05
C LEU A 169 -1.30 -5.97 4.65
N VAL A 170 -0.88 -6.28 3.41
CA VAL A 170 -0.68 -7.68 2.96
C VAL A 170 0.35 -8.39 3.84
N LEU A 171 1.47 -7.73 4.14
CA LEU A 171 2.48 -8.26 5.04
C LEU A 171 1.90 -8.57 6.44
N ALA A 172 1.14 -7.64 7.02
CA ALA A 172 0.61 -7.78 8.37
C ALA A 172 -0.53 -8.81 8.46
N PHE A 173 -1.55 -8.71 7.58
CA PHE A 173 -2.76 -9.50 7.69
C PHE A 173 -2.68 -10.87 7.03
N ARG A 174 -1.95 -11.01 5.92
CA ARG A 174 -1.88 -12.28 5.17
C ARG A 174 -0.66 -13.11 5.53
N HIS A 175 0.45 -12.47 5.88
CA HIS A 175 1.74 -13.14 6.07
C HIS A 175 2.32 -12.98 7.48
N ASP A 176 1.59 -12.38 8.41
CA ASP A 176 2.00 -12.23 9.83
C ASP A 176 3.41 -11.66 10.01
N GLY A 177 3.78 -10.70 9.16
CA GLY A 177 5.10 -10.06 9.18
C GLY A 177 6.21 -10.82 8.44
N ASP A 178 5.95 -11.98 7.83
CA ASP A 178 6.93 -12.70 7.02
C ASP A 178 7.20 -11.96 5.70
N THR A 179 8.28 -11.16 5.72
CA THR A 179 8.75 -10.40 4.56
C THR A 179 9.22 -11.26 3.38
N GLY A 180 9.59 -12.53 3.60
CA GLY A 180 9.98 -13.47 2.56
C GLY A 180 8.75 -13.98 1.80
N ALA A 181 7.80 -14.56 2.53
CA ALA A 181 6.55 -15.06 1.97
C ALA A 181 5.74 -13.95 1.28
N ALA A 182 5.68 -12.75 1.88
CA ALA A 182 5.02 -11.60 1.28
C ALA A 182 5.70 -11.11 0.00
N ALA A 183 7.03 -11.17 -0.07
CA ALA A 183 7.78 -10.75 -1.26
C ALA A 183 7.57 -11.72 -2.44
N GLU A 184 7.59 -13.01 -2.16
CA GLU A 184 7.28 -14.06 -3.13
C GLU A 184 5.84 -13.92 -3.63
N PHE A 185 4.88 -13.75 -2.71
CA PHE A 185 3.47 -13.53 -3.04
C PHE A 185 3.24 -12.29 -3.92
N LEU A 186 3.88 -11.17 -3.60
CA LEU A 186 3.73 -9.90 -4.31
C LEU A 186 4.56 -9.83 -5.61
N GLY A 187 5.44 -10.80 -5.87
CA GLY A 187 6.34 -10.78 -7.02
C GLY A 187 7.34 -9.61 -7.01
N ILE A 188 7.76 -9.16 -5.83
CA ILE A 188 8.67 -8.01 -5.65
C ILE A 188 9.87 -8.35 -4.77
N PRO A 189 10.97 -7.58 -4.83
CA PRO A 189 12.10 -7.80 -3.95
C PRO A 189 11.73 -7.67 -2.46
N ARG A 190 12.26 -8.55 -1.61
CA ARG A 190 12.09 -8.50 -0.14
C ARG A 190 12.42 -7.13 0.46
N ARG A 191 13.47 -6.47 -0.04
CA ARG A 191 13.84 -5.10 0.36
C ARG A 191 12.71 -4.09 0.16
N THR A 192 11.85 -4.27 -0.85
CA THR A 192 10.74 -3.38 -1.16
C THR A 192 9.58 -3.58 -0.17
N VAL A 193 9.33 -4.81 0.27
CA VAL A 193 8.38 -5.14 1.34
C VAL A 193 8.86 -4.53 2.65
N GLN A 194 10.12 -4.75 3.00
CA GLN A 194 10.75 -4.18 4.21
C GLN A 194 10.72 -2.66 4.22
N TRP A 195 11.01 -2.03 3.08
CA TRP A 195 10.91 -0.57 2.95
C TRP A 195 9.49 -0.07 3.18
N SER A 196 8.49 -0.78 2.63
CA SER A 196 7.07 -0.43 2.81
C SER A 196 6.64 -0.58 4.28
N GLN A 197 7.01 -1.69 4.92
CA GLN A 197 6.78 -1.94 6.34
C GLN A 197 7.41 -0.85 7.20
N GLN A 198 8.69 -0.52 6.97
CA GLN A 198 9.41 0.48 7.74
C GLN A 198 8.76 1.86 7.60
N MET A 199 8.37 2.24 6.38
CA MET A 199 7.68 3.51 6.14
C MET A 199 6.36 3.59 6.91
N VAL A 200 5.51 2.57 6.81
CA VAL A 200 4.21 2.53 7.52
C VAL A 200 4.42 2.53 9.03
N ARG A 201 5.37 1.74 9.54
CA ARG A 201 5.69 1.68 10.97
C ARG A 201 6.11 3.04 11.52
N LYS A 202 6.98 3.78 10.82
CA LYS A 202 7.43 5.09 11.29
C LYS A 202 6.27 6.08 11.46
N PHE A 203 5.37 6.16 10.47
CA PHE A 203 4.20 7.04 10.58
C PHE A 203 3.17 6.53 11.61
N GLY A 204 3.00 5.21 11.73
CA GLY A 204 2.15 4.61 12.76
C GLY A 204 2.62 4.94 14.17
N VAL A 205 3.92 4.88 14.44
CA VAL A 205 4.51 5.29 15.72
C VAL A 205 4.23 6.76 16.02
N VAL A 206 4.37 7.64 15.03
CA VAL A 206 4.10 9.07 15.18
C VAL A 206 2.65 9.32 15.56
N ILE A 207 1.70 8.71 14.86
CA ILE A 207 0.27 8.87 15.15
C ILE A 207 -0.06 8.32 16.54
N ALA A 208 0.39 7.10 16.87
CA ALA A 208 0.11 6.48 18.16
C ALA A 208 0.62 7.33 19.32
N ARG A 209 1.85 7.82 19.24
CA ARG A 209 2.43 8.71 20.26
C ARG A 209 1.74 10.06 20.32
N ALA A 210 1.36 10.64 19.18
CA ALA A 210 0.61 11.89 19.17
C ALA A 210 -0.76 11.76 19.84
N LEU A 211 -1.44 10.63 19.65
CA LEU A 211 -2.69 10.33 20.37
C LEU A 211 -2.46 10.19 21.89
N THR A 212 -1.36 9.57 22.32
CA THR A 212 -0.97 9.52 23.74
C THR A 212 -0.73 10.92 24.31
N VAL A 213 0.00 11.77 23.60
CA VAL A 213 0.23 13.17 24.02
C VAL A 213 -1.09 13.93 24.13
N ARG A 214 -1.99 13.78 23.16
CA ARG A 214 -3.30 14.42 23.19
C ARG A 214 -4.11 14.00 24.42
N ALA A 215 -4.23 12.70 24.67
CA ALA A 215 -4.95 12.17 25.82
C ALA A 215 -4.40 12.75 27.14
N ALA A 216 -3.07 12.81 27.29
CA ALA A 216 -2.44 13.43 28.45
C ALA A 216 -2.74 14.94 28.56
N ARG A 217 -2.75 15.69 27.45
CA ARG A 217 -3.12 17.11 27.47
C ARG A 217 -4.57 17.33 27.88
N GLU A 218 -5.48 16.49 27.42
CA GLU A 218 -6.89 16.53 27.81
C GLU A 218 -7.04 16.26 29.31
N GLU A 219 -6.36 15.23 29.83
CA GLU A 219 -6.35 14.88 31.25
C GLU A 219 -5.79 16.00 32.14
N TYR A 220 -4.70 16.66 31.72
CA TYR A 220 -4.06 17.74 32.47
C TYR A 220 -4.66 19.13 32.20
N GLY A 221 -5.76 19.25 31.44
CA GLY A 221 -6.40 20.53 31.14
C GLY A 221 -5.59 21.45 30.21
N LYS A 222 -4.62 20.91 29.48
CA LYS A 222 -3.72 21.62 28.54
C LYS A 222 -4.18 21.57 27.09
N ALA A 223 -5.42 21.15 26.84
CA ALA A 223 -5.97 21.03 25.49
C ALA A 223 -5.89 22.34 24.68
N HIS A 224 -6.00 23.50 25.35
CA HIS A 224 -5.95 24.83 24.73
C HIS A 224 -4.57 25.49 24.77
N GLU A 225 -3.59 24.88 25.43
CA GLU A 225 -2.22 25.39 25.40
C GLU A 225 -1.59 25.15 24.01
N PRO A 226 -0.57 25.92 23.61
CA PRO A 226 0.20 25.62 22.40
C PRO A 226 0.93 24.27 22.50
N VAL A 227 1.07 23.54 21.38
CA VAL A 227 1.90 22.33 21.35
C VAL A 227 3.38 22.69 21.39
N THR A 228 4.10 22.08 22.32
CA THR A 228 5.53 22.32 22.50
C THR A 228 6.37 21.51 21.52
N VAL A 229 7.56 22.02 21.20
CA VAL A 229 8.52 21.29 20.35
C VAL A 229 8.93 19.96 20.99
N GLY A 230 9.06 19.92 22.33
CA GLY A 230 9.39 18.69 23.05
C GLY A 230 8.35 17.58 22.88
N GLU A 231 7.07 17.92 22.95
CA GLU A 231 5.97 16.97 22.71
C GLU A 231 6.00 16.41 21.28
N LEU A 232 6.24 17.27 20.28
CA LEU A 232 6.33 16.84 18.89
C LEU A 232 7.53 15.92 18.64
N LEU A 233 8.68 16.23 19.24
CA LEU A 233 9.89 15.41 19.10
C LEU A 233 9.76 14.05 19.78
N TRP A 234 9.05 13.96 20.90
CA TRP A 234 8.77 12.69 21.57
C TRP A 234 7.97 11.74 20.67
N CYS A 235 7.13 12.28 19.79
CA CYS A 235 6.37 11.49 18.82
C CYS A 235 7.23 10.85 17.72
N LEU A 236 8.46 11.33 17.50
CA LEU A 236 9.32 10.81 16.43
C LEU A 236 9.80 9.38 16.72
N PRO A 237 9.90 8.53 15.68
CA PRO A 237 10.37 7.16 15.84
C PRO A 237 11.88 7.14 16.18
N GLN A 238 12.37 6.08 16.84
CA GLN A 238 13.75 6.01 17.36
C GLN A 238 14.82 6.11 16.28
N GLU A 239 14.48 5.76 15.04
CA GLU A 239 15.35 5.87 13.88
C GLU A 239 15.64 7.34 13.49
N VAL A 240 14.85 8.27 14.02
CA VAL A 240 15.10 9.71 13.87
C VAL A 240 15.92 10.18 15.06
N ASP A 241 17.12 10.70 14.79
CA ASP A 241 17.96 11.36 15.79
C ASP A 241 17.32 12.68 16.27
N ALA A 242 16.40 12.57 17.22
CA ALA A 242 15.70 13.70 17.79
C ALA A 242 16.67 14.67 18.49
N ALA A 243 17.75 14.17 19.10
CA ALA A 243 18.73 15.00 19.79
C ALA A 243 19.53 15.85 18.80
N GLY A 244 20.03 15.25 17.72
CA GLY A 244 20.68 15.97 16.63
C GLY A 244 19.72 16.99 15.99
N TYR A 245 18.44 16.63 15.83
CA TYR A 245 17.43 17.56 15.30
C TYR A 245 17.14 18.74 16.25
N VAL A 246 17.13 18.53 17.57
CA VAL A 246 17.03 19.63 18.56
C VAL A 246 18.21 20.58 18.45
N GLN A 247 19.44 20.05 18.37
CA GLN A 247 20.64 20.87 18.22
C GLN A 247 20.56 21.73 16.96
N LEU A 248 20.10 21.13 15.85
CA LEU A 248 19.86 21.81 14.59
C LEU A 248 18.82 22.94 14.72
N LEU A 249 17.70 22.65 15.40
CA LEU A 249 16.66 23.65 15.65
C LEU A 249 17.14 24.78 16.55
N GLY A 250 18.01 24.50 17.53
CA GLY A 250 18.64 25.53 18.36
C GLY A 250 19.55 26.46 17.57
N GLN A 251 20.26 25.95 16.56
CA GLN A 251 21.12 26.75 15.68
C GLN A 251 20.33 27.58 14.66
N VAL A 252 19.29 26.99 14.09
CA VAL A 252 18.58 27.56 12.93
C VAL A 252 17.30 28.32 13.34
N GLY A 253 16.78 28.06 14.55
CA GLY A 253 15.67 28.76 15.19
C GLY A 253 14.27 28.43 14.66
N SER A 254 14.14 27.59 13.61
CA SER A 254 12.85 27.19 13.05
C SER A 254 12.94 25.95 12.18
N VAL A 255 11.94 25.07 12.27
CA VAL A 255 11.80 23.87 11.41
C VAL A 255 11.80 24.23 9.91
N LYS A 256 11.21 25.37 9.52
CA LYS A 256 11.14 25.81 8.11
C LYS A 256 12.48 26.25 7.53
N LYS A 257 13.45 26.56 8.39
CA LYS A 257 14.76 27.08 8.01
C LYS A 257 15.83 25.99 7.97
N VAL A 258 15.52 24.79 8.47
CA VAL A 258 16.42 23.62 8.42
C VAL A 258 16.76 23.28 6.98
N SER A 259 18.03 23.46 6.60
CA SER A 259 18.48 23.17 5.25
C SER A 259 19.02 21.74 5.12
N LYS A 260 19.10 21.25 3.88
CA LYS A 260 19.75 19.97 3.58
C LYS A 260 21.22 19.98 3.99
N ALA A 261 21.90 21.13 3.89
CA ALA A 261 23.31 21.26 4.24
C ALA A 261 23.53 21.09 5.75
N ASP A 262 22.64 21.64 6.57
CA ASP A 262 22.72 21.53 8.03
C ASP A 262 22.52 20.06 8.45
N VAL A 263 21.54 19.37 7.86
CA VAL A 263 21.33 17.94 8.12
C VAL A 263 22.52 17.11 7.67
N MET A 264 23.11 17.39 6.51
CA MET A 264 24.33 16.69 6.07
C MET A 264 25.49 16.88 7.07
N ALA A 265 25.66 18.10 7.59
CA ALA A 265 26.73 18.41 8.54
C ALA A 265 26.57 17.67 9.88
N VAL A 266 25.33 17.50 10.35
CA VAL A 266 25.03 16.84 11.64
C VAL A 266 24.93 15.32 11.53
N THR A 267 24.40 14.79 10.42
CA THR A 267 24.10 13.35 10.26
C THR A 267 25.11 12.60 9.40
N GLY A 268 25.94 13.29 8.62
CA GLY A 268 26.85 12.67 7.65
C GLY A 268 26.17 12.07 6.42
N LEU A 269 24.86 12.27 6.25
CA LEU A 269 24.10 11.74 5.12
C LEU A 269 24.54 12.35 3.79
N SER A 270 24.39 11.57 2.70
CA SER A 270 24.57 12.12 1.35
C SER A 270 23.48 13.16 1.04
N ARG A 271 23.73 14.07 0.09
CA ARG A 271 22.76 15.10 -0.34
C ARG A 271 21.34 14.55 -0.64
N PRO A 272 21.16 13.46 -1.41
CA PRO A 272 19.82 12.92 -1.67
C PRO A 272 19.18 12.31 -0.41
N GLU A 273 19.96 11.66 0.45
CA GLU A 273 19.45 11.06 1.70
C GLU A 273 19.07 12.12 2.72
N ALA A 274 19.87 13.18 2.88
CA ALA A 274 19.55 14.33 3.71
C ALA A 274 18.27 15.03 3.23
N GLY A 275 18.09 15.15 1.91
CA GLY A 275 16.85 15.68 1.33
C GLY A 275 15.62 14.86 1.71
N ARG A 276 15.71 13.53 1.56
CA ARG A 276 14.63 12.61 1.96
C ARG A 276 14.35 12.69 3.46
N TYR A 277 15.41 12.69 4.28
CA TYR A 277 15.32 12.76 5.73
C TYR A 277 14.60 14.02 6.19
N VAL A 278 14.99 15.20 5.69
CA VAL A 278 14.33 16.47 6.04
C VAL A 278 12.84 16.41 5.68
N SER A 279 12.51 15.99 4.46
CA SER A 279 11.11 15.90 4.03
C SER A 279 10.29 14.93 4.88
N GLU A 280 10.87 13.78 5.25
CA GLU A 280 10.22 12.78 6.09
C GLU A 280 9.98 13.30 7.51
N VAL A 281 11.00 13.88 8.16
CA VAL A 281 10.88 14.44 9.52
C VAL A 281 9.91 15.61 9.58
N VAL A 282 9.98 16.54 8.61
CA VAL A 282 9.02 17.67 8.55
C VAL A 282 7.59 17.15 8.42
N ARG A 283 7.36 16.14 7.58
CA ARG A 283 6.04 15.53 7.43
C ARG A 283 5.58 14.86 8.72
N MET A 284 6.45 14.11 9.40
CA MET A 284 6.13 13.49 10.69
C MET A 284 5.77 14.54 11.75
N LEU A 285 6.51 15.63 11.86
CA LEU A 285 6.23 16.71 12.80
C LEU A 285 4.90 17.42 12.48
N SER A 286 4.60 17.63 11.20
CA SER A 286 3.30 18.19 10.77
C SER A 286 2.14 17.26 11.13
N ILE A 287 2.29 15.96 10.92
CA ILE A 287 1.29 14.95 11.29
C ILE A 287 1.11 14.91 12.81
N ALA A 288 2.21 14.79 13.56
CA ALA A 288 2.18 14.77 15.02
C ALA A 288 1.43 15.99 15.57
N ARG A 289 1.76 17.19 15.07
CA ARG A 289 1.10 18.42 15.48
C ARG A 289 -0.40 18.38 15.22
N SER A 290 -0.81 17.99 14.01
CA SER A 290 -2.22 17.88 13.66
C SER A 290 -2.96 16.92 14.60
N VAL A 291 -2.41 15.72 14.81
CA VAL A 291 -3.05 14.71 15.66
C VAL A 291 -3.12 15.16 17.12
N VAL A 292 -2.09 15.83 17.63
CA VAL A 292 -2.10 16.38 19.00
C VAL A 292 -3.15 17.48 19.14
N GLU A 293 -3.25 18.39 18.18
CA GLU A 293 -4.15 19.56 18.24
C GLU A 293 -5.62 19.18 17.99
N THR A 294 -5.90 18.27 17.05
CA THR A 294 -7.29 18.03 16.58
C THR A 294 -7.75 16.59 16.78
N GLY A 295 -6.88 15.67 17.19
CA GLY A 295 -7.20 14.25 17.26
C GLY A 295 -7.31 13.54 15.91
N THR A 296 -7.13 14.28 14.83
CA THR A 296 -7.32 13.84 13.46
C THR A 296 -6.16 14.33 12.62
N LEU A 297 -5.97 13.72 11.45
CA LEU A 297 -5.16 14.35 10.42
C LEU A 297 -6.04 15.44 9.78
N ALA A 298 -5.91 16.67 10.25
CA ALA A 298 -6.45 17.84 9.57
C ALA A 298 -5.73 17.92 8.22
N ILE A 299 -6.44 17.49 7.18
CA ILE A 299 -6.00 17.51 5.80
C ILE A 299 -5.90 18.98 5.40
N ALA A 300 -4.69 19.55 5.44
CA ALA A 300 -4.38 20.67 4.57
C ALA A 300 -4.18 20.10 3.17
N GLU A 301 -5.28 19.86 2.46
CA GLU A 301 -5.30 19.82 1.00
C GLU A 301 -4.80 21.20 0.55
N LYS A 302 -3.50 21.30 0.32
CA LYS A 302 -2.98 22.30 -0.60
C LYS A 302 -2.82 21.60 -1.92
N GLU A 303 -3.89 21.72 -2.72
CA GLU A 303 -3.84 21.61 -4.17
C GLU A 303 -2.59 22.35 -4.68
N ALA A 304 -1.81 21.66 -5.51
CA ALA A 304 -0.75 22.21 -6.32
C ALA A 304 -0.98 21.74 -7.76
#